data_AF-A0A7C6UCE9-F1
#
_entry.id   AF-A0A7C6UCE9-F1
#
_cell.length_a   1.000
_cell.length_b   1.000
_cell.length_c   1.000
_cell.angle_alpha   90.00
_cell.angle_beta   90.00
_cell.angle_gamma   90.00
#
_symmetry.space_group_name_H-M   'P 1'
#
loop_
_entity.id
_entity.type
_entity.pdbx_description
1 polymer ?
#
loop_
_entity_poly.entity_id
_entity_poly.type
_entity_poly.pdbx_seq_one_letter_code
_entity_poly.pdbx_strand_id
1 'polypeptide(L)'
;LYQEKEKLKVELFETTGRLYQLEKQLRTRETGQVQTVTVELGTPAGTMDQLALRQALAEITSELIGEKIELLKPELLVKLIDQRVLTVEGKQYLISVRWIVLGEEITFNLNASFVDQIHKPTDPL
;
A
#
# COMPACT_ATOMS: atom_id res chain seq x y z
N LEU A 1 -49.09 15.08 20.52
CA LEU A 1 -47.87 15.62 21.16
C LEU A 1 -47.04 14.59 21.92
N TYR A 2 -47.42 14.05 23.10
CA TYR A 2 -46.54 13.08 23.82
C TYR A 2 -46.43 11.72 23.10
N GLN A 3 -47.53 11.22 22.55
CA GLN A 3 -47.55 9.94 21.82
C GLN A 3 -46.77 9.97 20.50
N GLU A 4 -46.79 11.11 19.79
CA GLU A 4 -45.97 11.29 18.57
C GLU A 4 -44.48 11.31 18.90
N LYS A 5 -44.09 11.92 20.03
CA LYS A 5 -42.70 11.96 20.47
C LYS A 5 -42.16 10.57 20.79
N GLU A 6 -42.97 9.73 21.43
CA GLU A 6 -42.60 8.35 21.73
C GLU A 6 -42.59 7.48 20.48
N LYS A 7 -43.51 7.71 19.54
CA LYS A 7 -43.52 7.02 18.24
C LYS A 7 -42.29 7.37 17.39
N LEU A 8 -41.93 8.65 17.33
CA LEU A 8 -40.73 9.13 16.64
C LEU A 8 -39.44 8.57 17.27
N LYS A 9 -39.38 8.42 18.59
CA LYS A 9 -38.25 7.76 19.27
C LYS A 9 -38.11 6.29 18.85
N VAL A 10 -39.23 5.57 18.76
CA VAL A 10 -39.24 4.16 18.37
C VAL A 10 -38.81 4.03 16.91
N GLU A 11 -39.38 4.82 16.00
CA GLU A 11 -38.97 4.84 14.59
C GLU A 11 -37.50 5.21 14.44
N LEU A 12 -37.00 6.18 15.20
CA LEU A 12 -35.59 6.58 15.17
C LEU A 12 -34.69 5.43 15.64
N PHE A 13 -35.05 4.75 16.74
CA PHE A 13 -34.33 3.60 17.25
C PHE A 13 -34.29 2.43 16.25
N GLU A 14 -35.44 2.12 15.63
CA GLU A 14 -35.54 1.08 14.61
C GLU A 14 -34.74 1.43 13.35
N THR A 15 -34.76 2.71 12.94
CA THR A 15 -34.03 3.19 11.77
C THR A 15 -32.52 3.14 12.03
N THR A 16 -32.06 3.60 13.20
CA THR A 16 -30.65 3.49 13.61
C THR A 16 -30.20 2.03 13.69
N GLY A 17 -31.05 1.14 14.21
CA GLY A 17 -30.78 -0.31 14.26
C GLY A 17 -30.62 -0.93 12.87
N ARG A 18 -31.49 -0.56 11.92
CA ARG A 18 -31.38 -1.00 10.51
C ARG A 18 -30.13 -0.44 9.82
N LEU A 19 -29.81 0.82 10.09
CA LEU A 19 -28.63 1.49 9.53
C LEU A 19 -27.34 0.83 10.02
N TYR A 20 -27.26 0.50 11.31
CA TYR A 20 -26.16 -0.26 11.89
C TYR A 20 -25.99 -1.66 11.27
N GLN A 21 -27.10 -2.36 11.00
CA GLN A 21 -27.06 -3.66 10.34
C GLN A 21 -26.59 -3.57 8.88
N LEU A 22 -27.01 -2.54 8.15
CA LEU A 22 -26.57 -2.28 6.77
C LEU A 22 -25.09 -1.89 6.71
N GLU A 23 -24.61 -1.04 7.62
CA GLU A 23 -23.19 -0.72 7.77
C GLU A 23 -22.36 -1.96 8.09
N LYS A 24 -22.86 -2.83 8.97
CA LYS A 24 -22.20 -4.10 9.29
C LYS A 24 -22.13 -5.01 8.06
N GLN A 25 -23.19 -5.11 7.27
CA GLN A 25 -23.22 -5.91 6.03
C GLN A 25 -22.31 -5.34 4.93
N LEU A 26 -22.21 -4.01 4.82
CA LEU A 26 -21.30 -3.34 3.89
C LEU A 26 -19.84 -3.57 4.28
N ARG A 27 -19.49 -3.40 5.56
CA ARG A 27 -18.16 -3.75 6.08
C ARG A 27 -17.81 -5.20 5.77
N THR A 28 -18.72 -6.15 6.02
CA THR A 28 -18.48 -7.58 5.71
C THR A 28 -18.28 -7.85 4.20
N ARG A 29 -18.75 -6.98 3.30
CA ARG A 29 -18.52 -7.10 1.84
C ARG A 29 -17.22 -6.48 1.37
N GLU A 30 -16.71 -5.47 2.06
CA GLU A 30 -15.45 -4.76 1.74
C GLU A 30 -14.25 -5.26 2.55
N THR A 31 -14.48 -5.99 3.65
CA THR A 31 -13.42 -6.58 4.46
C THR A 31 -12.66 -7.64 3.69
N GLY A 32 -11.32 -7.57 3.74
CA GLY A 32 -10.45 -8.56 3.11
C GLY A 32 -9.90 -8.13 1.76
N GLN A 33 -10.10 -6.87 1.32
CA GLN A 33 -9.43 -6.29 0.16
C GLN A 33 -8.46 -5.18 0.56
N VAL A 34 -7.42 -4.98 -0.25
CA VAL A 34 -6.49 -3.86 -0.09
C VAL A 34 -7.18 -2.58 -0.52
N GLN A 35 -7.24 -1.60 0.38
CA GLN A 35 -7.80 -0.27 0.12
C GLN A 35 -6.70 0.74 -0.21
N THR A 36 -5.56 0.62 0.47
CA THR A 36 -4.46 1.59 0.36
C THR A 36 -3.11 0.90 0.39
N VAL A 37 -2.14 1.45 -0.34
CA VAL A 37 -0.73 1.05 -0.26
C VAL A 37 0.12 2.26 0.13
N THR A 38 0.89 2.11 1.19
CA THR A 38 1.80 3.12 1.73
C THR A 38 3.25 2.67 1.56
N VAL A 39 4.09 3.54 1.00
CA VAL A 39 5.52 3.26 0.80
C VAL A 39 6.37 4.17 1.69
N GLU A 40 7.08 3.54 2.62
CA GLU A 40 8.09 4.17 3.46
C GLU A 40 9.47 3.92 2.87
N LEU A 41 10.05 4.95 2.23
CA LEU A 41 11.35 4.85 1.58
C LEU A 41 12.44 5.57 2.37
N GLY A 42 13.40 4.82 2.86
CA GLY A 42 14.70 5.32 3.32
C GLY A 42 15.68 5.42 2.15
N THR A 43 16.24 6.61 1.91
CA THR A 43 17.27 6.82 0.89
C THR A 43 18.24 7.91 1.34
N PRO A 44 19.55 7.79 1.07
CA PRO A 44 20.50 8.88 1.26
C PRO A 44 20.42 9.95 0.14
N ALA A 45 19.57 9.74 -0.87
CA ALA A 45 19.41 10.64 -2.00
C ALA A 45 18.67 11.94 -1.64
N GLY A 46 18.76 12.95 -2.53
CA GLY A 46 18.06 14.22 -2.36
C GLY A 46 16.54 14.08 -2.39
N THR A 47 15.82 15.11 -1.94
CA THR A 47 14.35 15.13 -1.85
C THR A 47 13.64 14.88 -3.19
N MET A 48 14.21 15.34 -4.30
CA MET A 48 13.67 15.09 -5.66
C MET A 48 13.81 13.62 -6.08
N ASP A 49 15.00 13.04 -5.91
CA ASP A 49 15.25 11.61 -6.18
C ASP A 49 14.32 10.73 -5.33
N GLN A 50 14.12 11.08 -4.05
CA GLN A 50 13.21 10.35 -3.15
C GLN A 50 11.75 10.42 -3.62
N LEU A 51 11.29 11.58 -4.09
CA LEU A 51 9.92 11.74 -4.58
C LEU A 51 9.68 10.90 -5.84
N ALA A 52 10.61 10.97 -6.80
CA ALA A 52 10.50 10.21 -8.03
C ALA A 52 10.59 8.69 -7.80
N LEU A 53 11.45 8.24 -6.86
CA LEU A 53 11.46 6.83 -6.43
C LEU A 53 10.14 6.40 -5.79
N ARG A 54 9.56 7.23 -4.91
CA ARG A 54 8.25 6.95 -4.31
C ARG A 54 7.15 6.87 -5.37
N GLN A 55 7.17 7.73 -6.38
CA GLN A 55 6.19 7.70 -7.46
C GLN A 55 6.31 6.43 -8.30
N ALA A 56 7.52 6.04 -8.71
CA ALA A 56 7.76 4.80 -9.44
C ALA A 56 7.33 3.56 -8.64
N LEU A 57 7.59 3.54 -7.33
CA LEU A 57 7.16 2.46 -6.45
C LEU A 57 5.64 2.43 -6.27
N ALA A 58 5.00 3.60 -6.14
CA ALA A 58 3.55 3.71 -6.04
C ALA A 58 2.86 3.16 -7.29
N GLU A 59 3.38 3.47 -8.49
CA GLU A 59 2.87 2.91 -9.75
C GLU A 59 2.95 1.38 -9.75
N ILE A 60 4.11 0.82 -9.38
CA ILE A 60 4.33 -0.64 -9.30
C ILE A 60 3.36 -1.29 -8.31
N THR A 61 3.08 -0.65 -7.18
CA THR A 61 2.22 -1.22 -6.13
C THR A 61 0.74 -0.88 -6.27
N SER A 62 0.37 0.01 -7.19
CA SER A 62 -1.01 0.44 -7.39
C SER A 62 -1.93 -0.70 -7.82
N GLU A 63 -1.39 -1.69 -8.53
CA GLU A 63 -2.10 -2.91 -8.95
C GLU A 63 -2.53 -3.80 -7.77
N LEU A 64 -2.00 -3.56 -6.57
CA LEU A 64 -2.40 -4.28 -5.37
C LEU A 64 -3.71 -3.77 -4.78
N ILE A 65 -4.15 -2.55 -5.14
CA ILE A 65 -5.39 -1.97 -4.63
C ILE A 65 -6.59 -2.73 -5.23
N GLY A 66 -7.50 -3.18 -4.36
CA GLY A 66 -8.67 -3.99 -4.72
C GLY A 66 -8.42 -5.50 -4.69
N GLU A 67 -7.16 -5.94 -4.57
CA GLU A 67 -6.82 -7.36 -4.42
C GLU A 67 -7.29 -7.91 -3.08
N LYS A 68 -7.62 -9.21 -3.05
CA LYS A 68 -8.02 -9.88 -1.81
C LYS A 68 -6.78 -10.19 -0.97
N ILE A 69 -6.73 -9.68 0.25
CA ILE A 69 -5.64 -9.85 1.22
C ILE A 69 -5.32 -11.33 1.44
N GLU A 70 -6.34 -12.19 1.50
CA GLU A 70 -6.17 -13.66 1.68
C GLU A 70 -5.46 -14.34 0.51
N LEU A 71 -5.52 -13.75 -0.69
CA LEU A 71 -4.86 -14.28 -1.89
C LEU A 71 -3.44 -13.74 -2.06
N LEU A 72 -3.10 -12.67 -1.34
CA LEU A 72 -1.77 -12.08 -1.39
C LEU A 72 -0.75 -13.00 -0.71
N LYS A 73 0.28 -13.36 -1.47
CA LYS A 73 1.42 -14.12 -0.95
C LYS A 73 2.54 -13.15 -0.58
N PRO A 74 2.89 -13.00 0.72
CA PRO A 74 3.92 -12.06 1.14
C PRO A 74 5.24 -12.23 0.38
N GLU A 75 5.66 -13.47 0.15
CA GLU A 75 6.91 -13.78 -0.58
C GLU A 75 6.91 -13.26 -2.02
N LEU A 76 5.76 -13.27 -2.70
CA LEU A 76 5.66 -12.77 -4.06
C LEU A 76 5.70 -11.25 -4.08
N LEU A 77 5.06 -10.59 -3.10
CA LEU A 77 5.10 -9.14 -2.95
C LEU A 77 6.51 -8.64 -2.63
N VAL A 78 7.26 -9.36 -1.79
CA VAL A 78 8.68 -9.08 -1.57
C VAL A 78 9.45 -9.21 -2.88
N LYS A 79 9.32 -10.34 -3.60
CA LYS A 79 10.04 -10.57 -4.86
C LYS A 79 9.70 -9.58 -5.98
N LEU A 80 8.53 -8.96 -5.93
CA LEU A 80 8.10 -7.96 -6.91
C LEU A 80 8.91 -6.66 -6.80
N ILE A 81 9.39 -6.34 -5.60
CA ILE A 81 10.07 -5.07 -5.29
C ILE A 81 11.54 -5.28 -4.93
N ASP A 82 11.86 -6.33 -4.21
CA ASP A 82 13.21 -6.59 -3.70
C ASP A 82 14.19 -6.81 -4.86
N GLN A 83 15.37 -6.21 -4.73
CA GLN A 83 16.44 -6.22 -5.72
C GLN A 83 16.09 -5.60 -7.08
N ARG A 84 14.97 -4.87 -7.20
CA ARG A 84 14.72 -4.07 -8.40
C ARG A 84 15.70 -2.91 -8.50
N VAL A 85 16.20 -2.70 -9.71
CA VAL A 85 16.96 -1.51 -10.07
C VAL A 85 16.01 -0.52 -10.73
N LEU A 86 15.79 0.62 -10.09
CA LEU A 86 15.01 1.73 -10.63
C LEU A 86 15.95 2.80 -11.17
N THR A 87 15.66 3.29 -12.37
CA THR A 87 16.40 4.41 -12.97
C THR A 87 15.57 5.67 -12.81
N VAL A 88 16.09 6.64 -12.07
CA VAL A 88 15.44 7.92 -11.77
C VAL A 88 16.42 9.03 -12.09
N GLU A 89 16.04 9.97 -12.96
CA GLU A 89 16.90 11.09 -13.39
C GLU A 89 18.32 10.68 -13.83
N GLY A 90 18.45 9.52 -14.48
CA GLY A 90 19.73 8.97 -14.95
C GLY A 90 20.58 8.29 -13.88
N LYS A 91 20.11 8.24 -12.62
CA LYS A 91 20.73 7.53 -11.50
C LYS A 91 20.06 6.18 -11.29
N GLN A 92 20.85 5.15 -10.98
CA GLN A 92 20.34 3.82 -10.69
C GLN A 92 20.30 3.59 -9.18
N TYR A 93 19.16 3.08 -8.71
CA TYR A 93 18.94 2.75 -7.31
C TYR A 93 18.52 1.29 -7.19
N LEU A 94 19.20 0.54 -6.34
CA LEU A 94 18.80 -0.79 -5.92
C LEU A 94 17.82 -0.65 -4.76
N ILE A 95 16.64 -1.23 -4.92
CA ILE A 95 15.61 -1.28 -3.89
C ILE A 95 15.78 -2.55 -3.06
N SER A 96 15.70 -2.42 -1.75
CA SER A 96 15.68 -3.55 -0.82
C SER A 96 14.48 -3.43 0.11
N VAL A 97 13.74 -4.53 0.25
CA VAL A 97 12.59 -4.60 1.16
C VAL A 97 13.10 -4.90 2.56
N ARG A 98 12.76 -4.09 3.56
CA ARG A 98 13.07 -4.37 4.97
C ARG A 98 11.98 -5.21 5.61
N TRP A 99 10.74 -4.78 5.44
CA TRP A 99 9.55 -5.49 5.92
C TRP A 99 8.32 -5.02 5.16
N ILE A 100 7.26 -5.83 5.24
CA ILE A 100 5.95 -5.53 4.68
C ILE A 100 4.91 -5.83 5.76
N VAL A 101 3.93 -4.96 5.89
CA VAL A 101 2.70 -5.21 6.67
C VAL A 101 1.55 -5.37 5.70
N LEU A 102 0.80 -6.47 5.83
CA LEU A 102 -0.37 -6.75 5.00
C LEU A 102 -1.66 -6.58 5.79
N GLY A 103 -2.61 -5.87 5.20
CA GLY A 103 -3.91 -5.59 5.75
C GLY A 103 -4.74 -4.82 4.72
N GLU A 104 -5.83 -4.21 5.17
CA GLU A 104 -6.60 -3.27 4.33
C GLU A 104 -5.73 -2.09 3.90
N GLU A 105 -4.77 -1.71 4.74
CA GLU A 105 -3.64 -0.88 4.37
C GLU A 105 -2.37 -1.74 4.30
N ILE A 106 -1.74 -1.77 3.12
CA ILE A 106 -0.43 -2.41 2.96
C ILE A 106 0.66 -1.37 3.18
N THR A 107 1.65 -1.69 4.00
CA THR A 107 2.82 -0.83 4.20
C THR A 107 4.08 -1.54 3.74
N PHE A 108 4.78 -0.93 2.78
CA PHE A 108 6.10 -1.36 2.35
C PHE A 108 7.17 -0.47 2.98
N ASN A 109 8.08 -1.06 3.75
CA ASN A 109 9.26 -0.37 4.23
C ASN A 109 10.47 -0.78 3.40
N LEU A 110 11.00 0.19 2.67
CA LEU A 110 11.98 0.00 1.62
C LEU A 110 13.23 0.84 1.89
N ASN A 111 14.36 0.35 1.41
CA ASN A 111 15.60 1.10 1.33
C ASN A 111 16.01 1.24 -0.13
N ALA A 112 16.49 2.42 -0.52
CA ALA A 112 17.15 2.61 -1.80
C ALA A 112 18.63 2.92 -1.57
N SER A 113 19.50 2.18 -2.24
CA SER A 113 20.94 2.43 -2.30
C SER A 113 21.35 2.73 -3.73
N PHE A 114 22.18 3.76 -3.91
CA PHE A 114 22.72 4.09 -5.22
C PHE A 114 23.58 2.95 -5.76
N VAL A 115 23.40 2.60 -7.03
CA VAL A 115 24.21 1.63 -7.75
C VAL A 115 25.24 2.40 -8.55
N ASP A 116 26.46 2.47 -8.03
CA ASP A 116 27.57 3.08 -8.75
C ASP A 116 28.05 2.08 -9.81
N GLN A 117 27.93 2.42 -11.09
CA GLN A 117 28.48 1.59 -12.16
C GLN A 117 30.00 1.72 -12.18
N ILE A 118 30.69 0.96 -11.34
CA ILE A 118 32.13 0.73 -11.49
C ILE A 118 32.41 -0.76 -11.60
N HIS A 119 32.30 -1.29 -12.82
CA HIS A 119 33.28 -2.24 -13.35
C HIS A 119 33.21 -2.29 -14.87
N LYS A 120 34.20 -1.67 -15.54
CA LYS A 120 34.69 -2.19 -16.82
C LYS A 120 35.22 -3.60 -16.54
N PRO A 121 34.86 -4.64 -17.31
CA PRO A 121 35.77 -5.76 -17.44
C PRO A 121 36.98 -5.23 -18.21
N THR A 122 38.08 -5.04 -17.48
CA THR A 122 39.41 -5.15 -18.07
C THR A 122 39.49 -6.58 -18.58
N ASP A 123 39.37 -6.79 -19.89
CA ASP A 123 39.82 -8.04 -20.49
C ASP A 123 41.34 -8.11 -20.34
N PRO A 124 41.90 -9.13 -19.67
CA PRO A 124 43.24 -9.60 -19.96
C PRO A 124 43.11 -10.68 -21.03
N LEU A 125 43.67 -10.41 -22.23
CA LEU A 125 44.52 -11.31 -23.02
C LEU A 125 44.74 -10.71 -24.42
#